data_AF-A0A9P5PAC2-F1
#
_entry.id   AF-A0A9P5PAC2-F1
#
_cell.length_a   1.000
_cell.length_b   1.000
_cell.length_c   1.000
_cell.angle_alpha   90.00
_cell.angle_beta   90.00
_cell.angle_gamma   90.00
#
_symmetry.space_group_name_H-M   'P 1'
#
loop_
_entity.id
_entity.type
_entity.pdbx_description
1 polymer ?
#
loop_
_entity_poly.entity_id
_entity_poly.type
_entity_poly.pdbx_seq_one_letter_code
_entity_poly.pdbx_strand_id
1 'polypeptide(L)'
;KLCTKFFENGWFVLLCRHMILMLTCDMVKSGELYQYPLALLAIYMAAEKEEWKLANAYDIHCKFLKHLQQSPLQSLAEWAKYLPVIGTMHGYAHKRLCQLIFLMLYIIGIGLEDGEVCEQLFSISNALTAITHHQSAFHRHQSISEFL
;
A
#
# COMPACT_ATOMS: atom_id res chain seq x y z
N LYS A 1 -11.88 22.65 26.53
CA LYS A 1 -11.97 21.20 26.23
C LYS A 1 -10.81 20.87 25.30
N LEU A 2 -9.75 20.23 25.81
CA LEU A 2 -8.71 19.66 24.96
C LEU A 2 -9.35 18.53 24.16
N CYS A 3 -9.50 18.72 22.85
CA CYS A 3 -9.84 17.63 21.96
C CYS A 3 -8.72 16.58 22.14
N THR A 4 -9.03 15.44 22.74
CA THR A 4 -8.12 14.30 22.79
C THR A 4 -7.84 13.91 21.35
N LYS A 5 -6.71 14.35 20.81
CA LYS A 5 -6.27 13.97 19.48
C LYS A 5 -5.90 12.49 19.56
N PHE A 6 -6.70 11.64 18.96
CA PHE A 6 -6.38 10.21 18.79
C PHE A 6 -5.05 10.10 18.04
N PHE A 7 -4.34 9.00 18.28
CA PHE A 7 -3.00 8.84 17.73
C PHE A 7 -3.04 8.35 16.29
N GLU A 8 -4.10 7.65 15.91
CA GLU A 8 -4.35 7.09 14.59
C GLU A 8 -4.78 8.21 13.64
N ASN A 9 -3.92 8.55 12.69
CA ASN A 9 -4.19 9.58 11.68
C ASN A 9 -4.81 9.00 10.40
N GLY A 10 -4.83 7.67 10.27
CA GLY A 10 -5.28 6.96 9.08
C GLY A 10 -4.90 5.50 9.14
N TRP A 11 -4.97 4.83 8.00
CA TRP A 11 -4.61 3.44 7.81
C TRP A 11 -3.86 3.26 6.50
N PHE A 12 -2.96 2.29 6.46
CA PHE A 12 -2.22 1.90 5.28
C PHE A 12 -2.66 0.49 4.90
N VAL A 13 -2.96 0.26 3.62
CA VAL A 13 -3.59 -0.98 3.14
C VAL A 13 -2.74 -1.66 2.08
N LEU A 14 -2.87 -2.97 2.00
CA LEU A 14 -2.37 -3.80 0.91
C LEU A 14 -3.56 -4.56 0.33
N LEU A 15 -3.83 -4.33 -0.95
CA LEU A 15 -4.93 -4.92 -1.70
C LEU A 15 -4.39 -5.86 -2.77
N CYS A 16 -5.13 -6.91 -3.09
CA CYS A 16 -4.90 -7.64 -4.33
C CYS A 16 -5.58 -6.91 -5.52
N ARG A 17 -5.24 -7.31 -6.74
CA ARG A 17 -5.84 -6.78 -7.97
C ARG A 17 -7.36 -6.93 -8.10
N HIS A 18 -7.98 -7.78 -7.27
CA HIS A 18 -9.43 -8.00 -7.24
C HIS A 18 -10.14 -7.14 -6.19
N MET A 19 -9.47 -6.10 -5.65
CA MET A 19 -10.00 -5.24 -4.58
C MET A 19 -10.27 -5.96 -3.26
N ILE A 20 -9.58 -7.08 -3.00
CA ILE A 20 -9.65 -7.78 -1.71
C ILE A 20 -8.57 -7.23 -0.79
N LEU A 21 -8.96 -6.76 0.40
CA LEU A 21 -8.05 -6.29 1.43
C LEU A 21 -7.26 -7.46 2.01
N MET A 22 -5.95 -7.47 1.78
CA MET A 22 -5.05 -8.53 2.25
C MET A 22 -4.51 -8.20 3.64
N LEU A 23 -4.03 -6.96 3.82
CA LEU A 23 -3.47 -6.48 5.08
C LEU A 23 -3.80 -4.99 5.26
N THR A 24 -3.90 -4.56 6.51
CA THR A 24 -4.01 -3.14 6.87
C THR A 24 -3.31 -2.87 8.19
N CYS A 25 -2.85 -1.64 8.41
CA CYS A 25 -2.34 -1.18 9.70
C CYS A 25 -2.69 0.29 9.94
N ASP A 26 -2.74 0.71 11.21
CA ASP A 26 -2.93 2.11 11.54
C ASP A 26 -1.66 2.94 11.32
N MET A 27 -1.85 4.13 10.78
CA MET A 27 -0.83 5.17 10.75
C MET A 27 -0.87 5.96 12.06
N VAL A 28 -0.03 5.53 13.00
CA VAL A 28 0.03 6.11 14.35
C VAL A 28 1.00 7.29 14.40
N LYS A 29 0.49 8.47 14.75
CA LYS A 29 1.23 9.73 14.97
C LYS A 29 2.04 10.21 13.76
N SER A 30 1.76 9.71 12.58
CA SER A 30 2.47 10.00 11.34
C SER A 30 1.50 10.05 10.16
N GLY A 31 2.00 10.42 8.98
CA GLY A 31 1.36 10.09 7.70
C GLY A 31 1.98 8.84 7.09
N GLU A 32 1.95 8.72 5.78
CA GLU A 32 2.55 7.59 5.08
C GLU A 32 4.09 7.61 5.17
N LEU A 33 4.63 6.76 6.05
CA LEU A 33 6.06 6.49 6.17
C LEU A 33 6.41 5.16 5.50
N TYR A 34 7.64 5.04 4.98
CA TYR A 34 8.11 3.81 4.32
C TYR A 34 8.06 2.55 5.20
N GLN A 35 7.99 2.70 6.52
CA GLN A 35 7.82 1.57 7.44
C GLN A 35 6.52 0.79 7.21
N TYR A 36 5.43 1.45 6.79
CA TYR A 36 4.13 0.81 6.59
C TYR A 36 4.13 -0.15 5.39
N PRO A 37 4.48 0.30 4.16
CA PRO A 37 4.58 -0.62 3.03
C PRO A 37 5.65 -1.71 3.26
N LEU A 38 6.77 -1.40 3.93
CA LEU A 38 7.75 -2.44 4.31
C LEU A 38 7.13 -3.50 5.24
N ALA A 39 6.43 -3.09 6.30
CA ALA A 39 5.83 -4.01 7.24
C ALA A 39 4.76 -4.90 6.58
N LEU A 40 3.91 -4.31 5.73
CA LEU A 40 2.87 -5.07 5.03
C LEU A 40 3.47 -6.04 4.01
N LEU A 41 4.47 -5.62 3.24
CA LEU A 41 5.18 -6.52 2.32
C LEU A 41 5.93 -7.63 3.07
N ALA A 42 6.51 -7.34 4.24
CA ALA A 42 7.18 -8.34 5.07
C ALA A 42 6.22 -9.46 5.47
N ILE A 43 5.05 -9.09 6.02
CA ILE A 43 4.03 -10.06 6.45
C ILE A 43 3.51 -10.85 5.25
N TYR A 44 3.22 -10.15 4.15
CA TYR A 44 2.68 -10.76 2.96
C TYR A 44 3.67 -11.75 2.32
N MET A 45 4.91 -11.34 2.04
CA MET A 45 5.93 -12.21 1.46
C MET A 45 6.30 -13.39 2.37
N ALA A 46 6.27 -13.23 3.70
CA ALA A 46 6.56 -14.30 4.64
C ALA A 46 5.45 -15.36 4.74
N ALA A 47 4.22 -15.02 4.34
CA ALA A 47 3.09 -15.97 4.32
C ALA A 47 3.12 -16.89 3.10
N GLU A 48 3.80 -16.48 2.03
CA GLU A 48 3.88 -17.23 0.77
C GLU A 48 4.87 -18.40 0.88
N LYS A 49 4.47 -19.57 0.38
CA LYS A 49 5.20 -20.83 0.59
C LYS A 49 5.99 -21.32 -0.63
N GLU A 50 5.75 -20.72 -1.79
CA GLU A 50 6.32 -21.12 -3.07
C GLU A 50 7.02 -19.94 -3.73
N GLU A 51 8.04 -20.20 -4.53
CA GLU A 51 8.69 -19.13 -5.31
C GLU A 51 7.73 -18.61 -6.38
N TRP A 52 7.56 -17.28 -6.44
CA TRP A 52 6.61 -16.66 -7.35
C TRP A 52 7.10 -15.28 -7.83
N LYS A 53 6.30 -14.58 -8.63
CA LYS A 53 6.59 -13.23 -9.14
C LYS A 53 5.62 -12.22 -8.53
N LEU A 54 6.09 -11.44 -7.55
CA LEU A 54 5.28 -10.42 -6.90
C LEU A 54 5.41 -9.07 -7.58
N ALA A 55 4.36 -8.65 -8.27
CA ALA A 55 4.23 -7.26 -8.68
C ALA A 55 3.45 -6.44 -7.64
N ASN A 56 3.96 -5.26 -7.30
CA ASN A 56 3.29 -4.34 -6.40
C ASN A 56 3.22 -2.94 -7.04
N ALA A 57 2.02 -2.41 -7.18
CA ALA A 57 1.78 -1.03 -7.61
C ALA A 57 1.84 -0.09 -6.39
N TYR A 58 2.62 0.98 -6.50
CA TYR A 58 2.69 2.04 -5.49
C TYR A 58 3.15 3.34 -6.12
N ASP A 59 2.49 4.46 -5.82
CA ASP A 59 2.70 5.75 -6.50
C ASP A 59 4.17 6.17 -6.49
N ILE A 60 4.82 6.06 -5.33
CA ILE A 60 6.20 6.50 -5.13
C ILE A 60 7.21 5.35 -5.24
N HIS A 61 6.90 4.29 -6.00
CA HIS A 61 7.75 3.10 -6.10
C HIS A 61 9.20 3.41 -6.48
N CYS A 62 9.41 4.41 -7.33
CA CYS A 62 10.76 4.82 -7.77
C CYS A 62 11.67 5.31 -6.62
N LYS A 63 11.08 5.76 -5.51
CA LYS A 63 11.81 6.11 -4.27
C LYS A 63 11.75 4.97 -3.26
N PHE A 64 10.63 4.27 -3.19
CA PHE A 64 10.42 3.17 -2.26
C PHE A 64 11.38 2.01 -2.50
N LEU A 65 11.66 1.66 -3.76
CA LEU A 65 12.53 0.54 -4.12
C LEU A 65 13.89 0.61 -3.41
N LYS A 66 14.48 1.81 -3.32
CA LYS A 66 15.75 2.00 -2.61
C LYS A 66 15.64 1.64 -1.13
N HIS A 67 14.54 1.97 -0.48
CA HIS A 67 14.31 1.65 0.93
C HIS A 67 14.11 0.15 1.13
N LEU A 68 13.36 -0.50 0.23
CA LEU A 68 13.18 -1.95 0.23
C LEU A 68 14.52 -2.68 0.07
N GLN A 69 15.35 -2.26 -0.89
CA GLN A 69 16.69 -2.83 -1.12
C GLN A 69 17.65 -2.60 0.05
N GLN A 70 17.46 -1.54 0.83
CA GLN A 70 18.28 -1.25 2.01
C GLN A 70 17.71 -1.84 3.30
N SER A 71 16.56 -2.53 3.21
CA SER A 71 15.89 -3.13 4.35
C SER A 71 16.24 -4.62 4.48
N PRO A 72 15.95 -5.24 5.64
CA PRO A 72 16.06 -6.70 5.80
C PRO A 72 15.21 -7.52 4.81
N LEU A 73 14.29 -6.90 4.06
CA LEU A 73 13.44 -7.57 3.08
C LEU A 73 14.12 -7.79 1.72
N GLN A 74 15.33 -7.28 1.50
CA GLN A 74 15.98 -7.39 0.20
C GLN A 74 16.04 -8.83 -0.31
N SER A 75 16.51 -9.77 0.52
CA SER A 75 16.63 -11.18 0.14
C SER A 75 15.28 -11.83 -0.12
N LEU A 76 14.26 -11.47 0.66
CA LEU A 76 12.90 -11.97 0.50
C LEU A 76 12.24 -11.42 -0.77
N ALA A 77 12.49 -10.16 -1.10
CA ALA A 77 12.01 -9.54 -2.33
C ALA A 77 12.71 -10.12 -3.57
N GLU A 78 14.01 -10.42 -3.48
CA GLU A 78 14.74 -11.13 -4.54
C GLU A 78 14.17 -12.55 -4.75
N TRP A 79 13.92 -13.28 -3.66
CA TRP A 79 13.27 -14.60 -3.71
C TRP A 79 11.86 -14.54 -4.34
N ALA A 80 11.07 -13.53 -3.99
CA ALA A 80 9.73 -13.30 -4.56
C ALA A 80 9.74 -12.66 -5.96
N LYS A 81 10.91 -12.54 -6.61
CA LYS A 81 11.09 -11.87 -7.91
C LYS A 81 10.33 -10.54 -7.98
N TYR A 82 10.49 -9.73 -6.93
CA TYR A 82 9.72 -8.52 -6.69
C TYR A 82 9.82 -7.55 -7.87
N LEU A 83 8.66 -7.11 -8.35
CA LEU A 83 8.50 -6.27 -9.51
C LEU A 83 7.84 -4.95 -9.08
N PRO A 84 8.62 -3.87 -8.93
CA PRO A 84 8.10 -2.56 -8.55
C PRO A 84 7.35 -1.91 -9.71
N VAL A 85 6.11 -1.49 -9.47
CA VAL A 85 5.23 -0.89 -10.46
C VAL A 85 4.69 0.45 -9.95
N ILE A 86 4.50 1.41 -10.85
CA ILE A 86 3.72 2.63 -10.61
C ILE A 86 2.46 2.56 -11.48
N GLY A 87 1.32 2.87 -10.86
CA GLY A 87 0.01 2.93 -11.50
C GLY A 87 0.00 3.82 -12.74
N THR A 88 -0.91 3.55 -13.66
CA THR A 88 -0.98 4.24 -14.95
C THR A 88 -1.24 5.72 -14.80
N MET A 89 -2.07 6.14 -13.83
CA MET A 89 -2.40 7.55 -13.62
C MET A 89 -1.21 8.28 -13.01
N HIS A 90 -0.69 7.76 -11.90
CA HIS A 90 0.43 8.37 -11.20
C HIS A 90 1.73 8.34 -12.01
N GLY A 91 1.95 7.30 -12.80
CA GLY A 91 3.20 7.12 -13.52
C GLY A 91 3.52 8.27 -14.47
N TYR A 92 2.53 8.91 -15.09
CA TYR A 92 2.75 10.08 -15.96
C TYR A 92 3.23 11.33 -15.20
N ALA A 93 2.98 11.43 -13.89
CA ALA A 93 3.48 12.52 -13.05
C ALA A 93 4.99 12.39 -12.73
N HIS A 94 5.60 11.24 -13.04
CA HIS A 94 7.00 11.00 -12.76
C HIS A 94 7.91 11.45 -13.91
N LYS A 95 9.19 11.71 -13.61
CA LYS A 95 10.20 12.00 -14.63
C LYS A 95 10.30 10.88 -15.67
N ARG A 96 10.68 11.21 -16.90
CA ARG A 96 10.74 10.27 -18.05
C ARG A 96 11.46 8.97 -17.74
N LEU A 97 12.60 9.01 -17.05
CA LEU A 97 13.33 7.81 -16.68
C LEU A 97 12.52 6.89 -15.74
N CYS A 98 11.78 7.46 -14.78
CA CYS A 98 10.92 6.67 -13.90
C CYS A 98 9.75 6.07 -14.67
N GLN A 99 9.16 6.80 -15.63
CA GLN A 99 8.12 6.25 -16.49
C GLN A 99 8.62 5.03 -17.26
N LEU A 100 9.79 5.11 -17.89
CA LEU A 100 10.34 4.02 -18.70
C LEU A 100 10.64 2.75 -17.88
N ILE A 101 10.96 2.90 -16.60
CA ILE A 101 11.37 1.78 -15.73
C ILE A 101 10.17 1.20 -14.96
N PHE A 102 9.27 2.06 -14.47
CA PHE A 102 8.26 1.65 -13.48
C PHE A 102 6.82 1.80 -13.96
N LEU A 103 6.54 2.51 -15.06
CA LEU A 103 5.17 2.66 -15.54
C LEU A 103 4.62 1.29 -15.94
N MET A 104 3.50 0.92 -15.34
CA MET A 104 2.90 -0.40 -15.50
C MET A 104 2.70 -0.84 -16.96
N LEU A 105 2.38 0.10 -17.85
CA LEU A 105 2.20 -0.15 -19.29
C LEU A 105 3.43 -0.75 -19.98
N TYR A 106 4.63 -0.56 -19.41
CA TYR A 106 5.88 -1.08 -19.96
C TYR A 106 6.37 -2.34 -19.24
N ILE A 107 5.63 -2.84 -18.25
CA ILE A 107 6.04 -3.97 -17.42
C ILE A 107 5.28 -5.22 -17.84
N ILE A 108 6.01 -6.20 -18.39
CA ILE A 108 5.44 -7.47 -18.84
C ILE A 108 5.01 -8.31 -17.63
N GLY A 109 3.79 -8.86 -17.69
CA GLY A 109 3.27 -9.80 -16.69
C GLY A 109 2.28 -9.21 -15.70
N ILE A 110 2.04 -7.89 -15.72
CA ILE A 110 1.05 -7.25 -14.82
C ILE A 110 -0.40 -7.53 -15.25
N GLY A 111 -0.61 -7.75 -16.55
CA GLY A 111 -1.95 -7.91 -17.12
C GLY A 111 -2.63 -6.57 -17.38
N LEU A 112 -3.93 -6.61 -17.68
CA LEU A 112 -4.74 -5.42 -17.89
C LEU A 112 -5.22 -4.89 -16.53
N GLU A 113 -4.54 -3.87 -16.02
CA GLU A 113 -4.78 -3.24 -14.73
C GLU A 113 -4.47 -1.74 -14.86
N ASP A 114 -4.99 -0.89 -13.97
CA ASP A 114 -4.60 0.53 -13.88
C ASP A 114 -3.70 0.86 -12.67
N GLY A 115 -3.69 0.00 -11.65
CA GLY A 115 -2.88 0.13 -10.44
C GLY A 115 -3.51 1.03 -9.37
N GLU A 116 -4.80 1.37 -9.50
CA GLU A 116 -5.48 2.40 -8.70
C GLU A 116 -6.48 1.81 -7.68
N VAL A 117 -6.29 0.54 -7.31
CA VAL A 117 -7.24 -0.20 -6.45
C VAL A 117 -7.30 0.38 -5.04
N CYS A 118 -6.17 0.91 -4.53
CA CYS A 118 -6.11 1.60 -3.24
C CYS A 118 -6.97 2.86 -3.23
N GLU A 119 -6.88 3.66 -4.28
CA GLU A 119 -7.59 4.92 -4.48
C GLU A 119 -9.10 4.66 -4.57
N GLN A 120 -9.49 3.58 -5.23
CA GLN A 120 -10.89 3.13 -5.27
C GLN A 120 -11.41 2.78 -3.88
N LEU A 121 -10.66 1.97 -3.10
CA LEU A 121 -11.03 1.66 -1.72
C LEU A 121 -11.11 2.93 -0.86
N PHE A 122 -10.13 3.82 -0.97
CA PHE A 122 -10.10 5.07 -0.21
C PHE A 122 -11.28 5.98 -0.57
N SER A 123 -11.66 6.04 -1.84
CA SER A 123 -12.84 6.77 -2.29
C SER A 123 -14.12 6.27 -1.61
N ILE A 124 -14.33 4.95 -1.55
CA ILE A 124 -15.52 4.36 -0.90
C ILE A 124 -15.45 4.53 0.63
N SER A 125 -14.29 4.27 1.23
CA SER A 125 -14.10 4.33 2.69
C SER A 125 -14.11 5.75 3.27
N ASN A 126 -14.06 6.80 2.44
CA ASN A 126 -14.23 8.18 2.90
C ASN A 126 -15.55 8.41 3.65
N ALA A 127 -16.57 7.57 3.43
CA ALA A 127 -17.81 7.58 4.22
C ALA A 127 -17.57 7.37 5.72
N LEU A 128 -16.49 6.67 6.10
CA LEU A 128 -16.12 6.41 7.49
C LEU A 128 -15.36 7.57 8.17
N THR A 129 -14.85 8.54 7.39
CA THR A 129 -13.94 9.56 7.91
C THR A 129 -14.57 10.38 9.04
N ALA A 130 -15.84 10.77 8.89
CA ALA A 130 -16.53 11.60 9.88
C ALA A 130 -16.73 10.90 11.22
N ILE A 131 -16.94 9.57 11.22
CA ILE A 131 -17.18 8.80 12.44
C ILE A 131 -15.87 8.31 13.07
N THR A 132 -14.90 7.90 12.26
CA THR A 132 -13.66 7.29 12.76
C THR A 132 -12.67 8.30 13.34
N HIS A 133 -12.78 9.59 12.98
CA HIS A 133 -11.91 10.65 13.48
C HIS A 133 -12.06 10.92 14.99
N HIS A 134 -13.20 10.53 15.58
CA HIS A 134 -13.52 10.77 16.99
C HIS A 134 -13.67 9.49 17.81
N GLN A 135 -13.35 8.34 17.24
CA GLN A 135 -13.47 7.03 17.88
C GLN A 135 -12.16 6.63 18.58
N SER A 136 -12.29 5.86 19.67
CA SER A 136 -11.15 5.11 20.21
C SER A 136 -10.64 4.11 19.16
N ALA A 137 -9.39 3.66 19.30
CA ALA A 137 -8.80 2.66 18.40
C ALA A 137 -9.70 1.43 18.21
N PHE A 138 -10.31 0.93 19.31
CA PHE A 138 -11.24 -0.20 19.26
C PHE A 138 -12.47 0.08 18.39
N HIS A 139 -13.18 1.19 18.62
CA HIS A 139 -14.39 1.50 17.85
C HIS A 139 -14.09 1.88 16.40
N ARG A 140 -12.91 2.44 16.15
CA ARG A 140 -12.40 2.69 14.80
C ARG A 140 -12.20 1.36 14.06
N HIS A 141 -11.51 0.39 14.67
CA HIS A 141 -11.34 -0.94 14.08
C HIS A 141 -12.67 -1.65 13.86
N GLN A 142 -13.59 -1.56 14.81
CA GLN A 142 -14.93 -2.11 14.66
C GLN A 142 -15.65 -1.50 13.44
N SER A 143 -15.67 -0.17 13.31
CA SER A 143 -16.35 0.52 12.21
C SER A 143 -15.72 0.21 10.85
N ILE A 144 -14.39 0.09 10.80
CA ILE A 144 -13.67 -0.32 9.59
C ILE A 144 -14.00 -1.78 9.23
N SER A 145 -14.03 -2.67 10.21
CA SER A 145 -14.33 -4.08 10.00
C SER A 145 -15.79 -4.32 9.59
N GLU A 146 -16.73 -3.50 10.04
CA GLU A 146 -18.14 -3.59 9.65
C GLU A 146 -18.40 -3.02 8.24
N PHE A 147 -17.49 -2.19 7.74
CA PHE A 147 -17.58 -1.57 6.42
C PHE A 147 -17.01 -2.44 5.30
N LEU A 148 -15.92 -3.17 5.59
CA LEU A 148 -15.24 -4.08 4.66
C LEU A 148 -16.05 -5.36 4.42
#